data_AF-A0A1G2XMY1-F1
#
_entry.id   AF-A0A1G2XMY1-F1
#
_cell.length_a   1.000
_cell.length_b   1.000
_cell.length_c   1.000
_cell.angle_alpha   90.00
_cell.angle_beta   90.00
_cell.angle_gamma   90.00
#
_symmetry.space_group_name_H-M   'P 1'
#
loop_
_entity.id
_entity.type
_entity.pdbx_description
1 polymer ?
#
loop_
_entity_poly.entity_id
_entity_poly.type
_entity_poly.pdbx_seq_one_letter_code
_entity_poly.pdbx_strand_id
1 'polypeptide(L)'
;MEKKLNNGGIKKLLKSRKFRIICVFTGLFLILLFAIWFTGLFRTPAHFRTVNFIEDHQVSQYLTNIILPEFYNKSQLGTPFEIVFSEEGINDIVARHLDAKSLKRAGFSDVSITFKSGRILLTAKTKYRNHDFVITAVLKPTVDKKGFNAGLSEIQAGTSSIPFAKDLIRERVLYEIAGSSADVNFVSYAGMVFSDDKIEPEFSFNHRNLKIEKITIDNQKLIVSFLPD
;
A
#
# COMPACT_ATOMS: atom_id res chain seq x y z
N MET A 1 -28.12 3.14 -43.94
CA MET A 1 -28.45 1.69 -43.86
C MET A 1 -28.49 1.29 -42.39
N GLU A 2 -29.65 1.39 -41.76
CA GLU A 2 -29.85 0.95 -40.37
C GLU A 2 -30.20 -0.54 -40.33
N LYS A 3 -29.35 -1.36 -39.70
CA LYS A 3 -29.69 -2.76 -39.39
C LYS A 3 -30.76 -2.77 -38.31
N LYS A 4 -32.02 -3.03 -38.69
CA LYS A 4 -33.10 -3.38 -37.75
C LYS A 4 -32.69 -4.61 -36.94
N LEU A 5 -32.28 -4.40 -35.69
CA LEU A 5 -32.03 -5.47 -34.73
C LEU A 5 -33.30 -6.32 -34.59
N ASN A 6 -33.21 -7.61 -34.94
CA ASN A 6 -34.29 -8.57 -34.90
C ASN A 6 -34.72 -8.86 -33.45
N ASN A 7 -35.59 -8.01 -32.93
CA ASN A 7 -36.07 -8.01 -31.55
C ASN A 7 -36.96 -9.24 -31.21
N GLY A 8 -37.43 -9.98 -32.21
CA GLY A 8 -38.33 -11.13 -32.03
C GLY A 8 -37.62 -12.40 -31.56
N GLY A 9 -36.40 -12.65 -32.04
CA GLY A 9 -35.60 -13.82 -31.63
C GLY A 9 -35.15 -13.75 -30.17
N ILE A 10 -34.76 -12.55 -29.72
CA ILE A 10 -34.34 -12.29 -28.33
C ILE A 10 -35.52 -12.51 -27.37
N LYS A 11 -36.73 -12.05 -27.72
CA LYS A 11 -37.95 -12.28 -26.92
C LYS A 11 -38.33 -13.76 -26.78
N LYS A 12 -38.08 -14.59 -27.80
CA LYS A 12 -38.32 -16.05 -27.74
C LYS A 12 -37.30 -16.77 -26.84
N LEU A 13 -36.03 -16.38 -26.90
CA LEU A 13 -34.97 -16.93 -26.03
C LEU A 13 -35.21 -16.60 -24.55
N LEU A 14 -35.54 -15.33 -24.25
CA LEU A 14 -35.86 -14.85 -22.89
C LEU A 14 -37.07 -15.57 -22.24
N LYS A 15 -38.01 -16.09 -23.05
CA LYS A 15 -39.23 -16.76 -22.56
C LYS A 15 -39.06 -18.27 -22.36
N SER A 16 -37.93 -18.85 -22.78
CA SER A 16 -37.70 -20.30 -22.64
C SER A 16 -37.46 -20.70 -21.18
N ARG A 17 -38.04 -21.83 -20.75
CA ARG A 17 -37.87 -22.37 -19.38
C ARG A 17 -36.40 -22.62 -19.04
N LYS A 18 -35.61 -23.08 -20.02
CA LYS A 18 -34.16 -23.30 -19.88
C LYS A 18 -33.40 -22.00 -19.62
N PHE A 19 -33.73 -20.93 -20.34
CA PHE A 19 -33.09 -19.62 -20.13
C PHE A 19 -33.42 -19.05 -18.74
N ARG A 20 -34.68 -19.16 -18.29
CA ARG A 20 -35.06 -18.74 -16.93
C ARG A 20 -34.29 -19.50 -15.85
N ILE A 21 -34.14 -20.81 -16.01
CA ILE A 21 -33.36 -21.65 -15.09
C ILE A 21 -31.89 -21.20 -15.07
N ILE A 22 -31.28 -20.97 -16.24
CA ILE A 22 -29.90 -20.45 -16.34
C ILE A 22 -29.79 -19.10 -15.62
N CYS A 23 -30.67 -18.13 -15.88
CA CYS A 23 -30.65 -16.84 -15.20
C CYS A 23 -30.78 -16.96 -13.68
N VAL A 24 -31.64 -17.85 -13.18
CA VAL A 24 -31.77 -18.10 -11.74
C VAL A 24 -30.48 -18.67 -11.16
N PHE A 25 -29.88 -19.67 -11.80
CA PHE A 25 -28.60 -20.23 -11.34
C PHE A 25 -27.45 -19.22 -11.41
N THR A 26 -27.37 -18.43 -12.48
CA THR A 26 -26.38 -17.35 -12.59
C THR A 26 -26.59 -16.30 -11.50
N GLY A 27 -27.84 -15.92 -11.23
CA GLY A 27 -28.17 -14.99 -10.14
C GLY A 27 -27.75 -15.53 -8.78
N LEU A 28 -28.09 -16.78 -8.46
CA LEU A 28 -27.68 -17.44 -7.22
C LEU A 28 -26.15 -17.54 -7.09
N PHE A 29 -25.46 -17.87 -8.17
CA PHE A 29 -24.01 -17.93 -8.20
C PHE A 29 -23.36 -16.56 -7.92
N LEU A 30 -23.88 -15.49 -8.53
CA LEU A 30 -23.40 -14.12 -8.26
C LEU A 30 -23.65 -13.70 -6.81
N ILE A 31 -24.82 -14.04 -6.24
CA ILE A 31 -25.12 -13.78 -4.83
C ILE A 31 -24.14 -14.51 -3.91
N LEU A 32 -23.81 -15.77 -4.22
CA LEU A 32 -22.85 -16.54 -3.45
C LEU A 32 -21.44 -15.93 -3.51
N LEU A 33 -20.98 -15.54 -4.70
CA LEU A 33 -19.68 -14.85 -4.85
C LEU A 33 -19.64 -13.54 -4.08
N PHE A 34 -20.72 -12.76 -4.14
CA PHE A 34 -20.83 -11.51 -3.38
C PHE A 34 -20.78 -11.76 -1.87
N ALA A 35 -21.48 -12.78 -1.37
CA ALA A 35 -21.47 -13.13 0.04
C ALA A 35 -20.05 -13.56 0.52
N ILE A 36 -19.32 -14.33 -0.28
CA ILE A 36 -17.93 -14.72 0.02
C ILE A 36 -17.02 -13.49 0.04
N TRP A 37 -17.11 -12.62 -0.96
CA TRP A 37 -16.33 -11.37 -1.00
C TRP A 37 -16.66 -10.46 0.18
N PHE A 38 -17.93 -10.32 0.52
CA PHE A 38 -18.42 -9.46 1.61
C PHE A 38 -17.99 -9.97 2.99
N THR A 39 -18.05 -11.28 3.23
CA THR A 39 -17.53 -11.87 4.48
C THR A 39 -16.02 -11.69 4.62
N GLY A 40 -15.28 -11.69 3.51
CA GLY A 40 -13.85 -11.37 3.49
C GLY A 40 -13.51 -9.95 3.94
N LEU A 41 -14.41 -8.97 3.79
CA LEU A 41 -14.16 -7.58 4.20
C LEU A 41 -13.92 -7.41 5.71
N PHE A 42 -14.54 -8.27 6.52
CA PHE A 42 -14.48 -8.21 7.98
C PHE A 42 -13.51 -9.23 8.59
N ARG A 43 -12.84 -10.03 7.76
CA ARG A 43 -11.90 -11.04 8.23
C ARG A 43 -10.53 -10.42 8.43
N THR A 44 -9.97 -10.53 9.63
CA THR A 44 -8.59 -10.09 9.90
C THR A 44 -7.60 -10.89 9.06
N PRO A 45 -6.74 -10.23 8.26
CA PRO A 45 -5.77 -10.93 7.45
C PRO A 45 -4.64 -11.52 8.31
N ALA A 46 -4.11 -12.68 7.92
CA ALA A 46 -3.12 -13.42 8.71
C ALA A 46 -1.77 -12.70 8.90
N HIS A 47 -1.49 -11.68 8.07
CA HIS A 47 -0.28 -10.87 8.16
C HIS A 47 -0.44 -9.65 9.08
N PHE A 48 -1.66 -9.34 9.52
CA PHE A 48 -1.91 -8.22 10.42
C PHE A 48 -1.26 -8.50 11.77
N ARG A 49 -0.48 -7.53 12.25
CA ARG A 49 0.14 -7.54 13.58
C ARG A 49 -0.06 -6.18 14.20
N THR A 50 -0.48 -6.14 15.46
CA THR A 50 -0.61 -4.88 16.19
C THR A 50 0.76 -4.37 16.58
N VAL A 51 1.06 -3.13 16.22
CA VAL A 51 2.25 -2.42 16.69
C VAL A 51 1.79 -1.44 17.76
N ASN A 52 2.35 -1.56 18.95
CA ASN A 52 2.05 -0.65 20.04
C ASN A 52 2.84 0.64 19.86
N PHE A 53 2.14 1.78 19.75
CA PHE A 53 2.79 3.09 19.72
C PHE A 53 3.47 3.36 21.05
N ILE A 54 4.69 3.89 20.97
CA ILE A 54 5.47 4.28 22.14
C ILE A 54 5.30 5.80 22.28
N GLU A 55 4.62 6.24 23.34
CA GLU A 55 4.34 7.67 23.56
C GLU A 55 5.58 8.47 23.97
N ASP A 56 6.65 7.79 24.40
CA ASP A 56 7.92 8.41 24.67
C ASP A 56 8.54 8.85 23.33
N HIS A 57 8.78 10.16 23.17
CA HIS A 57 9.43 10.81 22.01
C HIS A 57 10.91 10.38 21.79
N GLN A 58 11.25 9.17 22.17
CA GLN A 58 12.55 8.56 21.97
C GLN A 58 12.71 8.12 20.52
N VAL A 59 13.86 8.47 19.94
CA VAL A 59 14.25 8.00 18.61
C VAL A 59 14.39 6.47 18.63
N SER A 60 14.05 5.83 17.50
CA SER A 60 14.23 4.41 17.29
C SER A 60 15.69 3.99 17.47
N GLN A 61 15.95 3.03 18.36
CA GLN A 61 17.28 2.45 18.53
C GLN A 61 17.71 1.68 17.27
N TYR A 62 16.75 1.09 16.55
CA TYR A 62 17.02 0.45 15.26
C TYR A 62 17.57 1.47 14.26
N LEU A 63 16.96 2.64 14.18
CA LEU A 63 17.44 3.72 13.32
C LEU A 63 18.83 4.22 13.75
N THR A 64 19.03 4.53 15.03
CA THR A 64 20.26 5.18 15.50
C THR A 64 21.45 4.25 15.66
N ASN A 65 21.22 2.99 16.04
CA ASN A 65 22.30 2.07 16.43
C ASN A 65 22.58 1.02 15.35
N ILE A 66 21.65 0.79 14.41
CA ILE A 66 21.82 -0.23 13.36
C ILE A 66 21.88 0.45 11.99
N ILE A 67 20.80 1.08 11.54
CA ILE A 67 20.70 1.60 10.18
C ILE A 67 21.66 2.75 9.93
N LEU A 68 21.65 3.79 10.77
CA LEU A 68 22.43 5.00 10.53
C LEU A 68 23.96 4.73 10.56
N PRO A 69 24.51 3.96 11.51
CA PRO A 69 25.93 3.62 11.50
C PRO A 69 26.31 2.75 10.31
N GLU A 70 25.49 1.75 9.97
CA GLU A 70 25.74 0.89 8.81
C GLU A 70 25.75 1.71 7.51
N PHE A 71 24.76 2.57 7.33
CA PHE A 71 24.66 3.48 6.19
C PHE A 71 25.86 4.41 6.11
N TYR A 72 26.21 5.06 7.22
CA TYR A 72 27.35 5.96 7.32
C TYR A 72 28.65 5.25 6.91
N ASN A 73 28.95 4.09 7.51
CA ASN A 73 30.16 3.34 7.24
C ASN A 73 30.24 2.87 5.78
N LYS A 74 29.14 2.31 5.24
CA LYS A 74 29.12 1.79 3.87
C LYS A 74 29.20 2.91 2.82
N SER A 75 28.54 4.04 3.04
CA SER A 75 28.56 5.19 2.13
C SER A 75 29.97 5.79 1.94
N GLN A 76 30.86 5.61 2.92
CA GLN A 76 32.24 6.10 2.85
C GLN A 76 33.13 5.31 1.90
N LEU A 77 32.80 4.03 1.65
CA LEU A 77 33.65 3.12 0.88
C LEU A 77 33.72 3.48 -0.61
N GLY A 78 32.76 4.25 -1.14
CA GLY A 78 32.73 4.62 -2.55
C GLY A 78 32.47 3.44 -3.49
N THR A 79 31.99 2.31 -2.97
CA THR A 79 31.61 1.13 -3.73
C THR A 79 30.12 0.84 -3.56
N PRO A 80 29.47 0.17 -4.54
CA PRO A 80 28.09 -0.28 -4.38
C PRO A 80 27.87 -1.05 -3.08
N PHE A 81 26.77 -0.79 -2.39
CA PHE A 81 26.49 -1.40 -1.09
C PHE A 81 24.99 -1.61 -0.87
N GLU A 82 24.65 -2.48 0.07
CA GLU A 82 23.27 -2.78 0.43
C GLU A 82 22.97 -2.44 1.87
N ILE A 83 21.74 -2.04 2.14
CA ILE A 83 21.19 -1.85 3.49
C ILE A 83 20.00 -2.77 3.65
N VAL A 84 19.98 -3.51 4.75
CA VAL A 84 18.93 -4.49 5.05
C VAL A 84 18.05 -3.95 6.17
N PHE A 85 16.82 -3.61 5.80
CA PHE A 85 15.77 -3.19 6.72
C PHE A 85 14.97 -4.40 7.17
N SER A 86 14.91 -4.65 8.48
CA SER A 86 14.06 -5.68 9.06
C SER A 86 12.63 -5.16 9.24
N GLU A 87 11.65 -6.05 9.11
CA GLU A 87 10.24 -5.73 9.38
C GLU A 87 10.06 -5.18 10.81
N GLU A 88 10.69 -5.82 11.79
CA GLU A 88 10.65 -5.38 13.19
C GLU A 88 11.23 -3.99 13.37
N GLY A 89 12.40 -3.71 12.79
CA GLY A 89 13.07 -2.43 12.90
C GLY A 89 12.30 -1.29 12.25
N ILE A 90 11.69 -1.54 11.09
CA ILE A 90 10.80 -0.57 10.44
C ILE A 90 9.56 -0.30 11.27
N ASN A 91 8.96 -1.33 11.87
CA ASN A 91 7.81 -1.13 12.77
C ASN A 91 8.20 -0.39 14.05
N ASP A 92 9.41 -0.57 14.61
CA ASP A 92 9.90 0.24 15.73
C ASP A 92 10.04 1.73 15.34
N ILE A 93 10.52 2.01 14.13
CA ILE A 93 10.57 3.39 13.60
C ILE A 93 9.16 3.98 13.53
N VAL A 94 8.22 3.26 12.91
CA VAL A 94 6.82 3.71 12.76
C VAL A 94 6.16 3.92 14.13
N ALA A 95 6.33 2.99 15.08
CA ALA A 95 5.74 3.06 16.40
C ALA A 95 6.14 4.31 17.20
N ARG A 96 7.34 4.86 16.92
CA ARG A 96 7.92 6.00 17.65
C ARG A 96 7.76 7.33 16.93
N HIS A 97 7.77 7.34 15.59
CA HIS A 97 7.73 8.59 14.81
C HIS A 97 6.32 9.00 14.41
N LEU A 98 5.39 8.06 14.41
CA LEU A 98 4.06 8.31 13.89
C LEU A 98 3.13 8.72 15.03
N ASP A 99 2.53 9.91 14.91
CA ASP A 99 1.69 10.49 15.97
C ASP A 99 0.37 9.70 16.10
N ALA A 100 0.28 8.91 17.18
CA ALA A 100 -0.89 8.12 17.52
C ALA A 100 -2.17 8.98 17.65
N LYS A 101 -2.06 10.25 18.09
CA LYS A 101 -3.22 11.14 18.19
C LYS A 101 -3.73 11.54 16.82
N SER A 102 -2.84 11.90 15.90
CA SER A 102 -3.19 12.23 14.51
C SER A 102 -3.78 11.02 13.77
N LEU A 103 -3.21 9.82 13.94
CA LEU A 103 -3.81 8.60 13.40
C LEU A 103 -5.22 8.36 13.90
N LYS A 104 -5.41 8.47 15.22
CA LYS A 104 -6.72 8.22 15.84
C LYS A 104 -7.76 9.23 15.35
N ARG A 105 -7.38 10.49 15.13
CA ARG A 105 -8.23 11.52 14.49
C ARG A 105 -8.59 11.15 13.06
N ALA A 106 -7.65 10.58 12.31
CA ALA A 106 -7.88 10.04 10.97
C ALA A 106 -8.69 8.73 10.96
N GLY A 107 -9.06 8.19 12.13
CA GLY A 107 -9.85 6.97 12.26
C GLY A 107 -9.03 5.68 12.09
N PHE A 108 -7.71 5.76 12.25
CA PHE A 108 -6.80 4.61 12.17
C PHE A 108 -6.17 4.29 13.53
N SER A 109 -5.87 3.01 13.76
CA SER A 109 -5.07 2.50 14.87
C SER A 109 -4.23 1.31 14.40
N ASP A 110 -3.31 0.84 15.26
CA ASP A 110 -2.57 -0.42 15.05
C ASP A 110 -1.90 -0.51 13.67
N VAL A 111 -1.18 0.55 13.29
CA VAL A 111 -0.51 0.61 11.98
C VAL A 111 0.71 -0.29 11.99
N SER A 112 0.85 -1.15 10.98
CA SER A 112 2.00 -2.03 10.83
C SER A 112 2.45 -2.14 9.38
N ILE A 113 3.73 -2.41 9.20
CA ILE A 113 4.35 -2.71 7.92
C ILE A 113 4.76 -4.18 7.93
N THR A 114 4.41 -4.92 6.87
CA THR A 114 4.83 -6.32 6.69
C THR A 114 5.53 -6.49 5.37
N PHE A 115 6.67 -7.18 5.37
CA PHE A 115 7.42 -7.50 4.16
C PHE A 115 7.09 -8.93 3.70
N LYS A 116 6.60 -9.02 2.46
CA LYS A 116 6.39 -10.29 1.75
C LYS A 116 7.14 -10.22 0.44
N SER A 117 7.57 -11.38 -0.07
CA SER A 117 8.30 -11.43 -1.34
C SER A 117 7.67 -10.54 -2.43
N GLY A 118 8.43 -9.54 -2.87
CA GLY A 118 8.06 -8.56 -3.90
C GLY A 118 7.05 -7.47 -3.51
N ARG A 119 6.62 -7.35 -2.24
CA ARG A 119 5.62 -6.34 -1.83
C ARG A 119 5.71 -5.92 -0.36
N ILE A 120 5.35 -4.68 -0.09
CA ILE A 120 5.18 -4.12 1.25
C ILE A 120 3.68 -4.03 1.53
N LEU A 121 3.26 -4.53 2.68
CA LEU A 121 1.88 -4.44 3.15
C LEU A 121 1.83 -3.42 4.29
N LEU A 122 1.24 -2.26 4.03
CA LEU A 122 0.93 -1.28 5.07
C LEU A 122 -0.48 -1.56 5.57
N THR A 123 -0.61 -2.04 6.79
CA THR A 123 -1.91 -2.37 7.39
C THR A 123 -2.26 -1.39 8.49
N ALA A 124 -3.55 -1.12 8.65
CA ALA A 124 -4.08 -0.30 9.72
C ALA A 124 -5.46 -0.81 10.11
N LYS A 125 -5.78 -0.77 11.40
CA LYS A 125 -7.13 -1.00 11.89
C LYS A 125 -7.92 0.31 11.76
N THR A 126 -9.18 0.21 11.34
CA THR A 126 -10.08 1.35 11.27
C THR A 126 -11.50 0.95 11.67
N LYS A 127 -12.37 1.94 11.89
CA LYS A 127 -13.76 1.77 12.31
C LYS A 127 -14.71 2.37 11.28
N TYR A 128 -15.67 1.58 10.83
CA TYR A 128 -16.80 2.06 10.03
C TYR A 128 -18.10 1.57 10.67
N ARG A 129 -18.99 2.52 11.02
CA ARG A 129 -20.28 2.23 11.69
C ARG A 129 -20.14 1.28 12.90
N ASN A 130 -19.17 1.55 13.78
CA ASN A 130 -18.83 0.71 14.95
C ASN A 130 -18.32 -0.71 14.65
N HIS A 131 -18.02 -1.04 13.39
CA HIS A 131 -17.35 -2.28 13.03
C HIS A 131 -15.85 -2.03 12.80
N ASP A 132 -15.04 -2.80 13.50
CA ASP A 132 -13.60 -2.87 13.29
C ASP A 132 -13.31 -3.65 12.02
N PHE A 133 -12.43 -3.12 11.17
CA PHE A 133 -11.86 -3.87 10.05
C PHE A 133 -10.43 -3.40 9.78
N VAL A 134 -9.67 -4.23 9.08
CA VAL A 134 -8.27 -3.95 8.72
C VAL A 134 -8.23 -3.47 7.28
N ILE A 135 -7.62 -2.33 7.03
CA ILE A 135 -7.28 -1.88 5.68
C ILE A 135 -5.82 -2.21 5.42
N THR A 136 -5.51 -2.68 4.22
CA THR A 136 -4.15 -2.96 3.77
C THR A 136 -3.88 -2.23 2.46
N ALA A 137 -2.88 -1.36 2.43
CA ALA A 137 -2.32 -0.82 1.20
C ALA A 137 -1.15 -1.71 0.77
N VAL A 138 -1.21 -2.21 -0.47
CA VAL A 138 -0.17 -3.09 -1.03
C VAL A 138 0.72 -2.26 -1.94
N LEU A 139 1.97 -2.10 -1.55
CA LEU A 139 2.99 -1.39 -2.30
C LEU A 139 3.93 -2.37 -3.00
N LYS A 140 4.27 -2.09 -4.25
CA LYS A 140 5.23 -2.83 -5.07
C LYS A 140 6.26 -1.83 -5.60
N PRO A 141 7.22 -1.43 -4.76
CA PRO A 141 8.19 -0.43 -5.17
C PRO A 141 9.01 -0.92 -6.35
N THR A 142 9.27 -0.01 -7.29
CA THR A 142 10.11 -0.28 -8.46
C THR A 142 11.14 0.82 -8.62
N VAL A 143 12.33 0.44 -9.07
CA VAL A 143 13.42 1.35 -9.38
C VAL A 143 13.83 1.06 -10.82
N ASP A 144 13.83 2.09 -11.66
CA ASP A 144 14.40 2.00 -12.99
C ASP A 144 15.16 3.27 -13.37
N LYS A 145 15.65 3.33 -14.61
CA LYS A 145 16.40 4.49 -15.12
C LYS A 145 15.63 5.82 -15.04
N LYS A 146 14.29 5.77 -14.96
CA LYS A 146 13.42 6.95 -14.87
C LYS A 146 13.13 7.34 -13.42
N GLY A 147 13.51 6.51 -12.45
CA GLY A 147 13.43 6.81 -11.04
C GLY A 147 12.75 5.75 -10.18
N PHE A 148 12.53 6.10 -8.92
CA PHE A 148 11.84 5.31 -7.92
C PHE A 148 10.32 5.57 -7.97
N ASN A 149 9.53 4.52 -7.85
CA ASN A 149 8.09 4.59 -7.65
C ASN A 149 7.71 3.68 -6.48
N ALA A 150 6.96 4.19 -5.50
CA ALA A 150 6.52 3.44 -4.33
C ALA A 150 5.51 2.33 -4.69
N GLY A 151 4.73 2.53 -5.75
CA GLY A 151 4.00 1.49 -6.45
C GLY A 151 2.76 1.00 -5.72
N LEU A 152 1.81 1.89 -5.37
CA LEU A 152 0.53 1.45 -4.83
C LEU A 152 -0.21 0.55 -5.84
N SER A 153 -0.22 -0.75 -5.56
CA SER A 153 -0.75 -1.77 -6.46
C SER A 153 -2.24 -2.01 -6.22
N GLU A 154 -2.65 -2.13 -4.96
CA GLU A 154 -4.04 -2.39 -4.58
C GLU A 154 -4.31 -1.98 -3.13
N ILE A 155 -5.59 -1.92 -2.79
CA ILE A 155 -6.09 -1.70 -1.43
C ILE A 155 -7.02 -2.85 -1.08
N GLN A 156 -6.85 -3.40 0.12
CA GLN A 156 -7.65 -4.49 0.64
C GLN A 156 -8.39 -4.03 1.89
N ALA A 157 -9.59 -4.58 2.12
CA ALA A 157 -10.26 -4.56 3.42
C ALA A 157 -10.45 -6.00 3.90
N GLY A 158 -10.00 -6.27 5.12
CA GLY A 158 -9.89 -7.62 5.64
C GLY A 158 -9.01 -8.49 4.75
N THR A 159 -9.58 -9.55 4.18
CA THR A 159 -8.92 -10.44 3.21
C THR A 159 -9.35 -10.19 1.76
N SER A 160 -10.23 -9.22 1.53
CA SER A 160 -10.83 -8.93 0.22
C SER A 160 -10.17 -7.71 -0.43
N SER A 161 -9.79 -7.83 -1.72
CA SER A 161 -9.33 -6.69 -2.52
C SER A 161 -10.51 -5.77 -2.85
N ILE A 162 -10.27 -4.45 -2.84
CA ILE A 162 -11.24 -3.43 -3.22
C ILE A 162 -10.71 -2.73 -4.49
N PRO A 163 -11.11 -3.20 -5.69
CA PRO A 163 -10.49 -2.77 -6.95
C PRO A 163 -10.59 -1.26 -7.20
N PHE A 164 -11.70 -0.64 -6.79
CA PHE A 164 -11.95 0.79 -7.01
C PHE A 164 -11.32 1.69 -5.94
N ALA A 165 -10.87 1.16 -4.81
CA ALA A 165 -10.40 1.98 -3.70
C ALA A 165 -9.09 2.71 -4.02
N LYS A 166 -8.21 2.09 -4.83
CA LYS A 166 -6.94 2.71 -5.24
C LYS A 166 -7.19 4.06 -5.91
N ASP A 167 -8.03 4.07 -6.94
CA ASP A 167 -8.28 5.27 -7.75
C ASP A 167 -9.01 6.34 -6.94
N LEU A 168 -9.99 5.92 -6.12
CA LEU A 168 -10.72 6.81 -5.22
C LEU A 168 -9.82 7.49 -4.17
N ILE A 169 -8.92 6.72 -3.54
CA ILE A 169 -7.99 7.28 -2.55
C ILE A 169 -6.97 8.18 -3.23
N ARG A 170 -6.44 7.77 -4.39
CA ARG A 170 -5.54 8.59 -5.19
C ARG A 170 -6.16 9.95 -5.50
N GLU A 171 -7.36 9.97 -6.08
CA GLU A 171 -8.04 11.22 -6.45
C GLU A 171 -8.25 12.12 -5.22
N ARG A 172 -8.73 11.53 -4.11
CA ARG A 172 -8.99 12.27 -2.88
C ARG A 172 -7.71 12.85 -2.26
N VAL A 173 -6.64 12.06 -2.20
CA VAL A 173 -5.36 12.50 -1.62
C VAL A 173 -4.73 13.58 -2.49
N LEU A 174 -4.74 13.42 -3.82
CA LEU A 174 -4.21 14.43 -4.74
C LEU A 174 -5.01 15.75 -4.67
N TYR A 175 -6.34 15.66 -4.54
CA TYR A 175 -7.18 16.84 -4.35
C TYR A 175 -6.85 17.57 -3.03
N GLU A 176 -6.71 16.83 -1.93
CA GLU A 176 -6.36 17.40 -0.62
C GLU A 176 -4.97 18.04 -0.62
N ILE A 177 -4.01 17.40 -1.30
CA ILE A 177 -2.67 17.94 -1.50
C ILE A 177 -2.73 19.26 -2.28
N ALA A 178 -3.48 19.32 -3.38
CA ALA A 178 -3.59 20.51 -4.21
C ALA A 178 -4.28 21.69 -3.49
N GLY A 179 -5.17 21.39 -2.53
CA GLY A 179 -5.94 22.40 -1.80
C GLY A 179 -5.38 22.78 -0.43
N SER A 180 -4.36 22.08 0.09
CA SER A 180 -3.85 22.30 1.44
C SER A 180 -2.55 23.09 1.48
N SER A 181 -2.37 23.90 2.53
CA SER A 181 -1.08 24.47 2.93
C SER A 181 -0.27 23.47 3.78
N ALA A 182 -0.38 22.17 3.48
CA ALA A 182 0.28 21.13 4.24
C ALA A 182 1.81 21.23 4.08
N ASP A 183 2.55 20.64 5.03
CA ASP A 183 4.00 20.54 4.98
C ASP A 183 4.44 20.00 3.60
N VAL A 184 5.34 20.74 2.95
CA VAL A 184 5.89 20.44 1.61
C VAL A 184 6.42 19.01 1.55
N ASN A 185 6.99 18.52 2.65
CA ASN A 185 7.50 17.15 2.74
C ASN A 185 6.37 16.11 2.74
N PHE A 186 5.30 16.35 3.50
CA PHE A 186 4.14 15.46 3.54
C PHE A 186 3.46 15.37 2.16
N VAL A 187 3.29 16.52 1.51
CA VAL A 187 2.77 16.62 0.14
C VAL A 187 3.62 15.79 -0.83
N SER A 188 4.95 15.89 -0.73
CA SER A 188 5.88 15.13 -1.57
C SER A 188 5.77 13.62 -1.35
N TYR A 189 5.72 13.15 -0.09
CA TYR A 189 5.66 11.71 0.21
C TYR A 189 4.30 11.08 -0.08
N ALA A 190 3.20 11.78 0.23
CA ALA A 190 1.87 11.31 -0.13
C ALA A 190 1.71 11.30 -1.65
N GLY A 191 2.18 12.34 -2.34
CA GLY A 191 2.29 12.36 -3.80
C GLY A 191 3.09 11.17 -4.32
N MET A 192 4.24 10.83 -3.73
CA MET A 192 5.05 9.67 -4.12
C MET A 192 4.31 8.32 -4.01
N VAL A 193 3.54 8.13 -2.94
CA VAL A 193 2.83 6.86 -2.70
C VAL A 193 1.63 6.72 -3.63
N PHE A 194 0.91 7.82 -3.86
CA PHE A 194 -0.36 7.79 -4.57
C PHE A 194 -0.26 8.18 -6.05
N SER A 195 0.80 8.86 -6.50
CA SER A 195 1.02 9.14 -7.93
C SER A 195 1.64 7.94 -8.65
N ASP A 196 1.53 7.94 -9.99
CA ASP A 196 2.32 7.06 -10.85
C ASP A 196 3.66 7.72 -11.23
N ASP A 197 3.95 8.90 -10.69
CA ASP A 197 5.16 9.64 -11.00
C ASP A 197 6.38 8.95 -10.39
N LYS A 198 7.51 9.16 -11.04
CA LYS A 198 8.80 8.63 -10.60
C LYS A 198 9.61 9.76 -10.01
N ILE A 199 10.22 9.48 -8.88
CA ILE A 199 11.12 10.42 -8.21
C ILE A 199 12.54 10.04 -8.56
N GLU A 200 13.40 11.04 -8.72
CA GLU A 200 14.82 10.80 -8.91
C GLU A 200 15.33 9.91 -7.77
N PRO A 201 15.99 8.78 -8.07
CA PRO A 201 16.40 7.83 -7.06
C PRO A 201 17.70 8.28 -6.37
N GLU A 202 18.02 9.57 -6.44
CA GLU A 202 19.28 10.17 -6.02
C GLU A 202 19.04 11.11 -4.84
N PHE A 203 19.89 11.00 -3.83
CA PHE A 203 19.87 11.90 -2.68
C PHE A 203 21.27 12.12 -2.15
N SER A 204 21.48 13.28 -1.53
CA SER A 204 22.77 13.62 -0.94
C SER A 204 22.83 13.23 0.54
N PHE A 205 23.89 12.53 0.94
CA PHE A 205 24.20 12.21 2.33
C PHE A 205 25.68 12.50 2.61
N ASN A 206 25.97 13.34 3.61
CA ASN A 206 27.33 13.76 3.97
C ASN A 206 28.18 14.21 2.76
N HIS A 207 27.62 15.10 1.94
CA HIS A 207 28.25 15.65 0.73
C HIS A 207 28.55 14.61 -0.37
N ARG A 208 27.94 13.43 -0.32
CA ARG A 208 28.01 12.42 -1.38
C ARG A 208 26.63 12.20 -1.96
N ASN A 209 26.56 12.02 -3.28
CA ASN A 209 25.34 11.62 -3.94
C ASN A 209 25.26 10.10 -3.95
N LEU A 210 24.09 9.58 -3.58
CA LEU A 210 23.81 8.17 -3.53
C LEU A 210 22.57 7.92 -4.37
N LYS A 211 22.66 6.92 -5.24
CA LYS A 211 21.57 6.48 -6.10
C LYS A 211 21.03 5.14 -5.63
N ILE A 212 19.72 5.02 -5.50
CA ILE A 212 19.06 3.73 -5.31
C ILE A 212 19.11 2.98 -6.65
N GLU A 213 19.77 1.82 -6.67
CA GLU A 213 19.86 0.96 -7.85
C GLU A 213 18.74 -0.07 -7.88
N LYS A 214 18.50 -0.71 -6.73
CA LYS A 214 17.59 -1.84 -6.64
C LYS A 214 16.92 -1.89 -5.28
N ILE A 215 15.66 -2.30 -5.30
CA ILE A 215 14.92 -2.66 -4.11
C ILE A 215 14.51 -4.11 -4.24
N THR A 216 14.94 -4.94 -3.29
CA THR A 216 14.54 -6.35 -3.18
C THR A 216 13.73 -6.51 -1.90
N ILE A 217 12.55 -7.12 -2.00
CA ILE A 217 11.70 -7.38 -0.83
C ILE A 217 11.57 -8.87 -0.69
N ASP A 218 12.00 -9.38 0.46
CA ASP A 218 11.85 -10.75 0.88
C ASP A 218 10.92 -10.85 2.07
N ASN A 219 10.66 -12.07 2.54
CA ASN A 219 9.88 -12.24 3.75
C ASN A 219 10.61 -11.59 4.93
N GLN A 220 9.92 -10.67 5.62
CA GLN A 220 10.40 -9.94 6.81
C GLN A 220 11.58 -8.97 6.56
N LYS A 221 12.03 -8.76 5.32
CA LYS A 221 13.18 -7.90 5.02
C LYS A 221 12.99 -7.11 3.74
N LEU A 222 13.48 -5.87 3.76
CA LEU A 222 13.61 -4.98 2.61
C LEU A 222 15.10 -4.70 2.42
N ILE A 223 15.64 -4.98 1.25
CA ILE A 223 17.04 -4.76 0.90
C ILE A 223 17.08 -3.66 -0.14
N VAL A 224 17.84 -2.60 0.16
CA VAL A 224 18.03 -1.47 -0.75
C VAL A 224 19.50 -1.43 -1.16
N SER A 225 19.76 -1.55 -2.45
CA SER A 225 21.09 -1.48 -3.04
C SER A 225 21.34 -0.05 -3.54
N PHE A 226 22.51 0.49 -3.20
CA PHE A 226 22.93 1.86 -3.50
C PHE A 226 24.18 1.87 -4.37
N LEU A 227 24.22 2.79 -5.31
CA LEU A 227 25.39 3.16 -6.10
C LEU A 227 25.87 4.54 -5.64
N PRO A 228 27.09 4.65 -5.10
CA PRO A 228 27.74 5.93 -4.89
C PRO A 228 28.12 6.56 -6.24
N ASP A 229 27.93 7.88 -6.36
CA ASP A 229 28.51 8.68 -7.43
C ASP A 229 30.01 8.94 -7.23
#